data_AF-A0A1F6RY52-F1
#
_entry.id   AF-A0A1F6RY52-F1
#
_cell.length_a   1.000
_cell.length_b   1.000
_cell.length_c   1.000
_cell.angle_alpha   90.00
_cell.angle_beta   90.00
_cell.angle_gamma   90.00
#
_symmetry.space_group_name_H-M   'P 1'
#
loop_
_entity.id
_entity.type
_entity.pdbx_description
1 polymer ?
#
loop_
_entity_poly.entity_id
_entity_poly.type
_entity_poly.pdbx_seq_one_letter_code
_entity_poly.pdbx_strand_id
1 'polypeptide(L)'
;MQDMDFKTFINGVGNDLKIAIDDIIGAIENIHDDVEKLKIKTSKPDKTTAKALLEYIAMDEGKAKENMEALCGKEIQQYLKWLDAYCEENVYTQEQALNKIIEGNEDI
;
A
#
# COMPACT_ATOMS: atom_id res chain seq x y z
N MET A 1 41.33 -32.98 -25.41
CA MET A 1 40.24 -33.11 -24.43
C MET A 1 40.08 -31.73 -23.83
N GLN A 2 38.95 -31.07 -24.07
CA GLN A 2 38.74 -29.69 -23.64
C GLN A 2 38.76 -29.67 -22.10
N ASP A 3 39.79 -29.07 -21.51
CA ASP A 3 39.70 -28.51 -20.16
C ASP A 3 38.69 -27.36 -20.25
N MET A 4 37.40 -27.71 -20.17
CA MET A 4 36.35 -26.73 -19.91
C MET A 4 36.66 -26.17 -18.53
N ASP A 5 37.22 -24.97 -18.55
CA ASP A 5 37.68 -24.20 -17.42
C ASP A 5 36.58 -24.18 -16.34
N PHE A 6 36.82 -24.92 -15.24
CA PHE A 6 35.91 -25.01 -14.09
C PHE A 6 35.52 -23.62 -13.57
N LYS A 7 36.37 -22.60 -13.79
CA LYS A 7 36.06 -21.19 -13.54
C LYS A 7 34.93 -20.66 -14.41
N THR A 8 34.85 -21.04 -15.68
CA THR A 8 33.75 -20.65 -16.59
C THR A 8 32.45 -21.32 -16.16
N PHE A 9 32.50 -22.59 -15.73
CA PHE A 9 31.32 -23.31 -15.23
C PHE A 9 30.80 -22.73 -13.90
N ILE A 10 31.67 -22.45 -12.93
CA ILE A 10 31.26 -21.86 -11.64
C ILE A 10 30.82 -20.40 -11.79
N ASN A 11 31.47 -19.61 -12.66
CA ASN A 11 31.05 -18.24 -12.92
C ASN A 11 29.71 -18.18 -13.67
N GLY A 12 29.46 -19.09 -14.62
CA GLY A 12 28.18 -19.17 -15.33
C GLY A 12 27.04 -19.63 -14.41
N VAL A 13 27.23 -20.78 -13.74
CA VAL A 13 26.23 -21.36 -12.82
C VAL A 13 25.99 -20.47 -11.60
N GLY A 14 27.01 -19.80 -11.08
CA GLY A 14 26.88 -18.87 -9.97
C GLY A 14 26.10 -17.61 -10.34
N ASN A 15 26.25 -17.12 -11.58
CA ASN A 15 25.52 -15.95 -12.06
C ASN A 15 24.05 -16.31 -12.34
N ASP A 16 23.78 -17.47 -12.93
CA ASP A 16 22.41 -17.97 -13.15
C ASP A 16 21.70 -18.28 -11.82
N LEU A 17 22.40 -18.84 -10.84
CA LEU A 17 21.86 -19.08 -9.49
C LEU A 17 21.53 -17.76 -8.79
N LYS A 18 22.38 -16.73 -8.96
CA LYS A 18 22.12 -15.40 -8.42
C LYS A 18 20.89 -14.77 -9.07
N ILE A 19 20.75 -14.86 -10.39
CA ILE A 19 19.57 -14.37 -11.11
C ILE A 19 18.30 -15.06 -10.60
N ALA A 20 18.33 -16.40 -10.46
CA ALA A 20 17.19 -17.14 -9.94
C ALA A 20 16.83 -16.76 -8.50
N ILE A 21 17.81 -16.48 -7.65
CA ILE A 21 17.58 -16.00 -6.28
C ILE A 21 16.99 -14.59 -6.30
N ASP A 22 17.53 -13.68 -7.10
CA ASP A 22 17.03 -12.30 -7.23
C ASP A 22 15.59 -12.29 -7.78
N ASP A 23 15.26 -13.16 -8.74
CA ASP A 23 13.90 -13.33 -9.27
C ASP A 23 12.93 -13.88 -8.21
N ILE A 24 13.37 -14.83 -7.38
CA ILE A 24 12.57 -15.37 -6.27
C ILE A 24 12.33 -14.29 -5.21
N ILE A 25 13.35 -13.49 -4.88
CA ILE A 25 13.22 -12.37 -3.96
C ILE A 25 12.23 -11.34 -4.52
N GLY A 26 12.35 -10.96 -5.80
CA GLY A 26 11.41 -10.05 -6.45
C GLY A 26 9.99 -10.62 -6.50
N ALA A 27 9.81 -11.92 -6.71
CA ALA A 27 8.51 -12.57 -6.63
C ALA A 27 7.94 -12.56 -5.21
N ILE A 28 8.78 -12.78 -4.19
CA ILE A 28 8.38 -12.70 -2.78
C ILE A 28 8.01 -11.26 -2.40
N GLU A 29 8.75 -10.25 -2.86
CA GLU A 29 8.44 -8.84 -2.65
C GLU A 29 7.11 -8.46 -3.30
N ASN A 30 6.88 -8.88 -4.55
CA ASN A 30 5.59 -8.65 -5.22
C ASN A 30 4.42 -9.34 -4.49
N ILE A 31 4.61 -10.59 -4.05
CA ILE A 31 3.59 -11.31 -3.27
C ILE A 31 3.40 -10.64 -1.91
N HIS A 32 4.46 -10.11 -1.29
CA HIS A 32 4.38 -9.40 -0.02
C HIS A 32 3.54 -8.12 -0.17
N ASP A 33 3.80 -7.34 -1.21
CA ASP A 33 3.05 -6.12 -1.53
C ASP A 33 1.59 -6.44 -1.87
N ASP A 34 1.34 -7.50 -2.64
CA ASP A 34 0.00 -7.99 -2.93
C ASP A 34 -0.72 -8.48 -1.67
N VAL A 35 -0.01 -9.17 -0.77
CA VAL A 35 -0.56 -9.61 0.52
C VAL A 35 -0.80 -8.43 1.46
N GLU A 36 0.03 -7.39 1.47
CA GLU A 36 -0.24 -6.16 2.19
C GLU A 36 -1.47 -5.44 1.64
N LYS A 37 -1.59 -5.30 0.31
CA LYS A 37 -2.79 -4.77 -0.34
C LYS A 37 -4.04 -5.58 -0.02
N LEU A 38 -3.95 -6.91 0.01
CA LEU A 38 -5.05 -7.81 0.42
C LEU A 38 -5.37 -7.73 1.92
N LYS A 39 -4.39 -7.37 2.77
CA LYS A 39 -4.58 -7.07 4.20
C LYS A 39 -5.20 -5.70 4.44
N ILE A 40 -5.11 -4.76 3.48
CA ILE A 40 -5.94 -3.55 3.43
C ILE A 40 -7.38 -3.97 3.03
N LYS A 41 -7.96 -4.87 3.82
CA LYS A 41 -9.38 -5.18 3.84
C LYS A 41 -10.10 -4.19 4.75
N THR A 42 -9.92 -2.93 4.43
CA THR A 42 -10.54 -1.82 5.13
C THR A 42 -11.60 -1.33 4.17
N SER A 43 -12.84 -1.72 4.43
CA SER A 43 -13.98 -1.40 3.59
C SER A 43 -13.93 0.06 3.15
N LYS A 44 -14.19 0.34 1.87
CA LYS A 44 -14.37 1.70 1.35
C LYS A 44 -15.22 2.51 2.35
N PRO A 45 -14.76 3.69 2.80
CA PRO A 45 -15.52 4.48 3.75
C PRO A 45 -16.87 4.84 3.13
N ASP A 46 -17.93 4.72 3.91
CA ASP A 46 -19.23 5.23 3.49
C ASP A 46 -19.22 6.77 3.46
N LYS A 47 -20.28 7.37 2.91
CA LYS A 47 -20.38 8.84 2.78
C LYS A 47 -20.26 9.58 4.11
N THR A 48 -20.72 9.00 5.21
CA THR A 48 -20.65 9.61 6.54
C THR A 48 -19.21 9.57 7.07
N THR A 49 -18.58 8.40 6.95
CA THR A 49 -17.19 8.15 7.33
C THR A 49 -16.25 9.02 6.50
N ALA A 50 -16.49 9.17 5.20
CA ALA A 50 -15.70 10.01 4.33
C ALA A 50 -15.72 11.49 4.75
N LYS A 51 -16.89 12.01 5.17
CA LYS A 51 -17.00 13.37 5.73
C LYS A 51 -16.20 13.50 7.02
N ALA A 52 -16.34 12.55 7.93
CA ALA A 52 -15.61 12.56 9.20
C ALA A 52 -14.09 12.48 9.00
N LEU A 53 -13.62 11.68 8.04
CA LEU A 53 -12.21 11.60 7.68
C LEU A 53 -11.69 12.89 7.06
N LEU A 54 -12.49 13.56 6.22
CA LEU A 54 -12.13 14.85 5.65
C LEU A 54 -11.96 15.92 6.74
N GLU A 55 -12.89 15.95 7.70
CA GLU A 55 -12.80 16.83 8.89
C GLU A 55 -11.57 16.49 9.74
N TYR A 56 -11.28 15.19 9.93
CA TYR A 56 -10.11 14.73 10.68
C TYR A 56 -8.78 15.13 10.03
N ILE A 57 -8.65 14.99 8.71
CA ILE A 57 -7.45 15.36 7.96
C ILE A 57 -7.24 16.88 8.01
N ALA A 58 -8.32 17.65 7.90
CA ALA A 58 -8.27 19.12 7.99
C ALA A 58 -8.09 19.64 9.43
N MET A 59 -8.19 18.78 10.45
CA MET A 59 -8.08 19.17 11.85
C MET A 59 -6.64 19.53 12.23
N ASP A 60 -6.48 20.70 12.85
CA ASP A 60 -5.22 21.13 13.44
C ASP A 60 -4.71 20.13 14.48
N GLU A 61 -3.39 19.98 14.55
CA GLU A 61 -2.74 19.18 15.58
C GLU A 61 -3.02 19.76 16.97
N GLY A 62 -3.51 18.92 17.88
CA GLY A 62 -3.82 19.32 19.24
C GLY A 62 -4.71 18.34 19.98
N LYS A 63 -5.11 18.71 21.20
CA LYS A 63 -5.84 17.83 22.13
C LYS A 63 -7.10 17.20 21.56
N ALA A 64 -7.82 17.88 20.66
CA ALA A 64 -9.02 17.34 20.04
C ALA A 64 -8.69 16.14 19.13
N LYS A 65 -7.66 16.29 18.29
CA LYS A 65 -7.17 15.25 17.39
C LYS A 65 -6.55 14.09 18.16
N GLU A 66 -5.73 14.39 19.18
CA GLU A 66 -5.15 13.39 20.09
C GLU A 66 -6.25 12.56 20.79
N ASN A 67 -7.33 13.21 21.24
CA ASN A 67 -8.45 12.51 21.87
C ASN A 67 -9.20 11.62 20.87
N MET A 68 -9.36 12.05 19.61
CA MET A 68 -9.95 11.22 18.57
C MET A 68 -9.08 10.00 18.27
N GLU A 69 -7.76 10.18 18.13
CA GLU A 69 -6.83 9.08 17.94
C GLU A 69 -6.86 8.08 19.11
N ALA A 70 -7.00 8.58 20.34
CA ALA A 70 -7.13 7.72 21.51
C ALA A 70 -8.43 6.89 21.52
N LEU A 71 -9.52 7.43 20.97
CA LEU A 71 -10.83 6.77 20.95
C LEU A 71 -11.02 5.81 19.77
N CYS A 72 -10.60 6.21 18.57
CA CYS A 72 -10.86 5.50 17.31
C CYS A 72 -9.69 5.54 16.31
N GLY A 73 -8.47 5.75 16.80
CA GLY A 73 -7.28 5.87 15.93
C GLY A 73 -6.99 4.63 15.09
N LYS A 74 -7.31 3.43 15.57
CA LYS A 74 -7.11 2.19 14.79
C LYS A 74 -8.00 2.15 13.56
N GLU A 75 -9.27 2.52 13.72
CA GLU A 75 -10.26 2.60 12.65
C GLU A 75 -9.90 3.72 11.67
N ILE A 76 -9.50 4.90 12.17
CA ILE A 76 -9.01 6.01 11.35
C ILE A 76 -7.82 5.55 10.49
N GLN A 77 -6.82 4.91 11.09
CA GLN A 77 -5.63 4.42 10.38
C GLN A 77 -5.97 3.37 9.33
N GLN A 78 -6.97 2.52 9.59
CA GLN A 78 -7.48 1.57 8.60
C GLN A 78 -8.06 2.28 7.37
N TYR A 79 -8.88 3.30 7.58
CA TYR A 79 -9.44 4.07 6.46
C TYR A 79 -8.39 4.91 5.73
N LEU A 80 -7.41 5.47 6.45
CA LEU A 80 -6.30 6.20 5.81
C LEU A 80 -5.45 5.28 4.93
N LYS A 81 -5.17 4.05 5.38
CA LYS A 81 -4.48 3.05 4.55
C LYS A 81 -5.26 2.67 3.29
N TRP A 82 -6.59 2.51 3.41
CA TRP A 82 -7.44 2.32 2.24
C TRP A 82 -7.32 3.50 1.28
N LEU A 83 -7.40 4.72 1.83
CA LEU A 83 -7.40 5.96 1.07
C LEU A 83 -6.07 6.15 0.35
N ASP A 84 -4.94 5.84 0.98
CA ASP A 84 -3.61 5.89 0.37
C ASP A 84 -3.51 4.93 -0.81
N ALA A 85 -3.90 3.66 -0.62
CA ALA A 85 -3.89 2.67 -1.69
C ALA A 85 -4.79 3.10 -2.87
N TYR A 86 -6.00 3.59 -2.57
CA TYR A 86 -6.91 4.07 -3.59
C TYR A 86 -6.36 5.31 -4.34
N CYS A 87 -5.71 6.22 -3.61
CA CYS A 87 -5.10 7.41 -4.19
C CYS A 87 -3.90 7.08 -5.08
N GLU A 88 -3.07 6.10 -4.70
CA GLU A 88 -1.96 5.61 -5.50
C GLU A 88 -2.43 5.01 -6.83
N GLU A 89 -3.48 4.18 -6.80
CA GLU A 89 -4.02 3.53 -7.99
C GLU A 89 -4.67 4.53 -8.97
N ASN A 90 -5.27 5.60 -8.44
CA ASN A 90 -6.11 6.52 -9.23
C ASN A 90 -5.50 7.92 -9.41
N VAL A 91 -4.30 8.16 -8.90
CA VAL A 91 -3.58 9.45 -8.95
C VAL A 91 -4.45 10.59 -8.38
N TYR A 92 -5.02 10.37 -7.20
CA TYR A 92 -5.79 11.37 -6.45
C TYR A 92 -5.05 11.83 -5.20
N THR A 93 -5.43 13.01 -4.69
CA THR A 93 -5.18 13.34 -3.28
C THR A 93 -6.24 12.69 -2.40
N GLN A 94 -5.91 12.49 -1.12
CA GLN A 94 -6.85 12.00 -0.11
C GLN A 94 -8.15 12.83 -0.07
N GLU A 95 -8.03 14.16 -0.13
CA GLU A 95 -9.16 15.08 -0.18
C GLU A 95 -10.04 14.87 -1.43
N GLN A 96 -9.43 14.73 -2.61
CA GLN A 96 -10.16 14.48 -3.85
C GLN A 96 -10.91 13.15 -3.82
N ALA A 97 -10.26 12.09 -3.33
CA ALA A 97 -10.85 10.78 -3.19
C ALA A 97 -12.06 10.80 -2.21
N LEU A 98 -11.92 11.45 -1.06
CA LEU A 98 -13.02 11.59 -0.11
C LEU A 98 -14.19 12.41 -0.67
N ASN A 99 -13.91 13.52 -1.36
CA ASN A 99 -14.95 14.33 -1.99
C ASN A 99 -15.72 13.55 -3.06
N LYS A 100 -15.06 12.72 -3.88
CA LYS A 100 -15.74 11.84 -4.83
C LYS A 100 -16.69 10.85 -4.14
N ILE A 101 -16.28 10.25 -3.03
CA ILE A 101 -17.14 9.35 -2.23
C ILE A 101 -18.34 10.11 -1.68
N ILE A 102 -18.15 11.36 -1.22
CA ILE A 102 -19.20 12.21 -0.67
C ILE A 102 -20.20 12.63 -1.76
N GLU A 103 -19.71 12.97 -2.95
CA GLU A 103 -20.51 13.37 -4.10
C GLU A 103 -21.29 12.20 -4.71
N GLY A 104 -20.84 10.97 -4.49
CA GLY A 104 -21.49 9.76 -5.00
C GLY A 104 -21.21 9.48 -6.48
N ASN A 105 -20.08 9.97 -7.00
CA ASN A 105 -19.63 9.65 -8.35
C ASN A 105 -19.05 8.22 -8.35
N GLU A 106 -19.79 7.27 -8.94
CA GLU A 106 -19.60 5.81 -8.81
C GLU A 106 -18.38 5.21 -9.54
N ASP A 107 -17.42 6.02 -10.00
CA ASP A 107 -16.14 5.53 -10.56
C ASP A 107 -15.04 5.42 -9.46
N ILE A 108 -15.36 4.68 -8.39
CA ILE A 108 -14.49 4.44 -7.21
C ILE A 108 -14.65 3.00 -6.72
#